data_AF-A0A2G3A947-F1
#
_entry.id   AF-A0A2G3A947-F1
#
_cell.length_a   1.000
_cell.length_b   1.000
_cell.length_c   1.000
_cell.angle_alpha   90.00
_cell.angle_beta   90.00
_cell.angle_gamma   90.00
#
_symmetry.space_group_name_H-M   'P 1'
#
loop_
_entity.id
_entity.type
_entity.pdbx_description
1 polymer ?
#
loop_
_entity_poly.entity_id
_entity_poly.type
_entity_poly.pdbx_seq_one_letter_code
_entity_poly.pdbx_strand_id
1 'polypeptide(L)'
;MREGRLRWFGHVMRSTDAPVRRCQRLALDRFRRSIGRPKKYWREVIRHDMEQLQLIEDMTLDRKTSIKSELRVLKGEMEEQTEMVGRAFVDHYYNLFDNDRSSIGALYQPSSMFSFEGQKLLGSEDICAKLNELPFGQCRHVISTIDSQPSSFTGGIIVFVSGSIQLLGEDHPLRFSQMFHLIPTVEGSFFVQNDIFRLNYG
;
A
#
# COMPACT_ATOMS: atom_id res chain seq x y z
N MET A 1 -11.09 19.82 -10.32
CA MET A 1 -12.22 20.29 -9.47
C MET A 1 -11.95 20.13 -7.96
N ARG A 2 -11.34 19.02 -7.49
CA ARG A 2 -11.03 18.73 -6.06
C ARG A 2 -10.02 19.70 -5.43
N GLU A 3 -8.87 19.94 -6.08
CA GLU A 3 -7.82 20.83 -5.54
C GLU A 3 -8.30 22.27 -5.29
N GLY A 4 -9.09 22.82 -6.22
CA GLY A 4 -9.70 24.14 -6.05
C GLY A 4 -10.64 24.24 -4.84
N ARG A 5 -11.34 23.14 -4.49
CA ARG A 5 -12.20 23.07 -3.30
C ARG A 5 -11.40 23.05 -2.00
N LEU A 6 -10.28 22.33 -1.95
CA LEU A 6 -9.41 22.28 -0.76
C LEU A 6 -8.68 23.60 -0.51
N ARG A 7 -8.20 24.26 -1.57
CA ARG A 7 -7.62 25.60 -1.48
C ARG A 7 -8.64 26.62 -0.94
N TRP A 8 -9.89 26.53 -1.39
CA TRP A 8 -10.99 27.34 -0.87
C TRP A 8 -11.35 26.98 0.57
N PHE A 9 -11.33 25.68 0.94
CA PHE A 9 -11.58 25.23 2.30
C PHE A 9 -10.59 25.85 3.29
N GLY A 10 -9.29 25.75 2.99
CA GLY A 10 -8.28 26.39 3.82
C GLY A 10 -8.48 27.90 3.93
N HIS A 11 -8.90 28.58 2.85
CA HIS A 11 -9.21 30.01 2.89
C HIS A 11 -10.38 30.34 3.83
N VAL A 12 -11.47 29.56 3.76
CA VAL A 12 -12.66 29.75 4.61
C VAL A 12 -12.33 29.51 6.09
N MET A 13 -11.56 28.47 6.40
CA MET A 13 -11.24 28.11 7.78
C MET A 13 -10.24 29.09 8.43
N ARG A 14 -9.37 29.73 7.64
CA ARG A 14 -8.46 30.79 8.11
C ARG A 14 -9.09 32.18 8.20
N SER A 15 -10.23 32.40 7.55
CA SER A 15 -10.79 33.74 7.45
C SER A 15 -11.47 34.15 8.76
N THR A 16 -11.06 35.30 9.31
CA THR A 16 -11.74 35.95 10.43
C THR A 16 -12.99 36.70 9.99
N ASP A 17 -13.16 36.89 8.69
CA ASP A 17 -14.26 37.64 8.08
C ASP A 17 -15.59 36.90 8.25
N ALA A 18 -16.53 37.54 8.95
CA ALA A 18 -17.80 36.96 9.33
C ALA A 18 -18.68 36.46 8.16
N PRO A 19 -18.72 37.11 6.98
CA PRO A 19 -19.42 36.62 5.79
C PRO A 19 -18.79 35.32 5.26
N VAL A 20 -17.47 35.21 5.26
CA VAL A 20 -16.73 34.03 4.76
C VAL A 20 -16.98 32.81 5.67
N ARG A 21 -17.06 33.01 6.99
CA ARG A 21 -17.38 31.92 7.94
C ARG A 21 -18.81 31.38 7.81
N ARG A 22 -19.77 32.18 7.32
CA ARG A 22 -21.13 31.68 7.04
C ARG A 22 -21.14 30.61 5.95
N CYS A 23 -20.12 30.56 5.09
CA CYS A 23 -19.98 29.54 4.06
C CYS A 23 -19.79 28.13 4.63
N GLN A 24 -19.37 27.97 5.88
CA GLN A 24 -19.28 26.68 6.56
C GLN A 24 -20.65 25.96 6.64
N ARG A 25 -21.74 26.73 6.65
CA ARG A 25 -23.12 26.24 6.74
C ARG A 25 -23.87 26.26 5.40
N LEU A 26 -23.19 26.55 4.28
CA LEU A 26 -23.82 26.53 2.96
C LEU A 26 -24.08 25.08 2.52
N ALA A 27 -25.36 24.77 2.27
CA ALA A 27 -25.75 23.56 1.59
C ALA A 27 -25.41 23.67 0.10
N LEU A 28 -24.77 22.65 -0.48
CA LEU A 28 -24.45 22.64 -1.91
C LEU A 28 -25.63 22.02 -2.68
N ASP A 29 -26.56 22.84 -3.16
CA ASP A 29 -27.72 22.38 -3.95
C ASP A 29 -27.38 22.06 -5.43
N ARG A 30 -26.11 21.91 -5.81
CA ARG A 30 -25.70 21.71 -7.22
C ARG A 30 -25.87 20.29 -7.77
N PHE A 31 -26.64 19.43 -7.11
CA PHE A 31 -27.01 18.12 -7.67
C PHE A 31 -28.54 17.98 -7.68
N ARG A 32 -29.13 17.70 -8.85
CA ARG A 32 -30.56 17.39 -9.01
C ARG A 32 -30.95 16.34 -7.96
N ARG A 33 -31.89 16.71 -7.10
CA ARG A 33 -32.30 15.91 -5.93
C ARG A 33 -33.30 14.84 -6.37
N SER A 34 -33.04 13.58 -6.02
CA SER A 34 -34.10 12.58 -5.88
C SER A 34 -34.78 12.77 -4.52
N ILE A 35 -36.11 12.68 -4.51
CA ILE A 35 -36.93 12.80 -3.30
C ILE A 35 -36.49 11.75 -2.28
N GLY A 36 -36.26 12.15 -1.03
CA GLY A 36 -35.89 11.25 0.09
C GLY A 36 -34.41 11.20 0.48
N ARG A 37 -33.48 11.77 -0.30
CA ARG A 37 -32.05 11.79 0.08
C ARG A 37 -31.71 12.98 1.01
N PRO A 38 -30.98 12.77 2.14
CA PRO A 38 -30.52 13.86 3.01
C PRO A 38 -29.68 14.90 2.27
N LYS A 39 -29.75 16.17 2.69
CA LYS A 39 -28.94 17.26 2.14
C LYS A 39 -27.45 16.95 2.35
N LYS A 40 -26.63 17.10 1.29
CA LYS A 40 -25.16 17.04 1.41
C LYS A 40 -24.62 18.43 1.74
N TYR A 41 -23.89 18.52 2.84
CA TYR A 41 -23.28 19.78 3.29
C TYR A 41 -21.89 19.94 2.67
N TRP A 42 -21.48 21.19 2.41
CA TRP A 42 -20.14 21.48 1.90
C TRP A 42 -19.04 20.87 2.78
N ARG A 43 -19.23 20.89 4.11
CA ARG A 43 -18.32 20.24 5.07
C ARG A 43 -18.19 18.72 4.87
N GLU A 44 -19.27 18.03 4.51
CA GLU A 44 -19.24 16.57 4.29
C GLU A 44 -18.54 16.22 2.98
N VAL A 45 -18.70 17.05 1.95
CA VAL A 45 -18.00 16.89 0.67
C VAL A 45 -16.50 17.13 0.85
N ILE A 46 -16.12 18.14 1.63
CA ILE A 46 -14.71 18.38 1.95
C ILE A 46 -14.16 17.28 2.83
N ARG A 47 -14.91 16.80 3.84
CA ARG A 47 -14.48 15.68 4.68
C ARG A 47 -14.26 14.41 3.85
N HIS A 48 -15.16 14.12 2.93
CA HIS A 48 -14.97 13.00 1.99
C HIS A 48 -13.79 13.24 1.04
N ASP A 49 -13.61 14.46 0.51
CA ASP A 49 -12.44 14.79 -0.32
C ASP A 49 -11.13 14.67 0.50
N MET A 50 -11.16 15.03 1.80
CA MET A 50 -10.05 14.89 2.75
C MET A 50 -9.77 13.44 3.11
N GLU A 51 -10.78 12.63 3.41
CA GLU A 51 -10.67 11.19 3.69
C GLU A 51 -10.10 10.45 2.47
N GLN A 52 -10.56 10.79 1.26
CA GLN A 52 -10.05 10.22 0.01
C GLN A 52 -8.60 10.62 -0.29
N LEU A 53 -8.13 11.73 0.26
CA LEU A 53 -6.76 12.23 0.10
C LEU A 53 -5.92 12.07 1.39
N GLN A 54 -6.50 11.43 2.41
CA GLN A 54 -5.97 11.28 3.76
C GLN A 54 -5.37 12.57 4.34
N LEU A 55 -6.07 13.69 4.12
CA LEU A 55 -5.70 15.00 4.67
C LEU A 55 -6.39 15.24 6.01
N ILE A 56 -5.63 15.57 7.05
CA ILE A 56 -6.16 16.05 8.33
C ILE A 56 -6.50 17.56 8.27
N GLU A 57 -7.45 17.99 9.10
CA GLU A 57 -8.07 19.34 9.01
C GLU A 57 -7.06 20.48 9.23
N ASP A 58 -6.03 20.27 10.06
CA ASP A 58 -4.95 21.22 10.38
C ASP A 58 -3.96 21.44 9.22
N MET A 59 -3.71 20.44 8.38
CA MET A 59 -2.83 20.52 7.21
C MET A 59 -3.39 21.46 6.14
N THR A 60 -4.70 21.70 6.16
CA THR A 60 -5.33 22.66 5.23
C THR A 60 -5.28 24.10 5.73
N LEU A 61 -4.85 24.31 6.98
CA LEU A 61 -4.89 25.60 7.67
C LEU A 61 -3.59 26.40 7.61
N ASP A 62 -2.41 25.81 7.40
CA ASP A 62 -1.15 26.59 7.44
C ASP A 62 -0.59 26.98 6.05
N ARG A 63 -0.03 28.19 5.93
CA ARG A 63 0.51 28.75 4.67
C ARG A 63 1.98 29.16 4.74
N LYS A 64 2.68 28.95 5.86
CA LYS A 64 4.09 29.36 6.00
C LYS A 64 5.00 28.15 6.09
N THR A 65 5.65 27.79 4.98
CA THR A 65 6.99 27.18 4.83
C THR A 65 7.36 25.90 5.63
N SER A 66 6.67 25.56 6.72
CA SER A 66 6.84 24.44 7.64
C SER A 66 6.14 23.19 7.13
N ILE A 67 4.92 23.28 6.59
CA ILE A 67 4.20 22.11 6.04
C ILE A 67 5.00 21.42 4.94
N LYS A 68 5.72 22.15 4.07
CA LYS A 68 6.54 21.52 3.03
C LYS A 68 7.77 20.82 3.61
N SER A 69 8.39 21.36 4.66
CA SER A 69 9.52 20.73 5.33
C SER A 69 9.08 19.57 6.21
N GLU A 70 8.02 19.70 6.99
CA GLU A 70 7.44 18.62 7.81
C GLU A 70 6.86 17.51 6.95
N LEU A 71 6.11 17.81 5.87
CA LEU A 71 5.69 16.77 4.93
C LEU A 71 6.88 16.11 4.23
N ARG A 72 7.99 16.82 4.01
CA ARG A 72 9.21 16.24 3.43
C ARG A 72 9.93 15.35 4.44
N VAL A 73 9.97 15.73 5.71
CA VAL A 73 10.52 14.94 6.81
C VAL A 73 9.65 13.70 7.04
N LEU A 74 8.34 13.85 7.24
CA LEU A 74 7.39 12.76 7.40
C LEU A 74 7.39 11.81 6.19
N LYS A 75 7.53 12.35 4.98
CA LYS A 75 7.66 11.53 3.77
C LYS A 75 8.97 10.75 3.75
N GLY A 76 10.09 11.38 4.16
CA GLY A 76 11.38 10.70 4.28
C GLY A 76 11.37 9.61 5.35
N GLU A 77 10.80 9.88 6.52
CA GLU A 77 10.64 8.91 7.61
C GLU A 77 9.76 7.72 7.18
N MET A 78 8.66 8.00 6.47
CA MET A 78 7.79 6.95 5.94
C MET A 78 8.48 6.12 4.84
N GLU A 79 9.28 6.75 3.98
CA GLU A 79 10.09 6.05 2.97
C GLU A 79 11.13 5.13 3.64
N GLU A 80 11.85 5.62 4.67
CA GLU A 80 12.83 4.83 5.42
C GLU A 80 12.18 3.66 6.17
N GLN A 81 11.05 3.89 6.84
CA GLN A 81 10.28 2.81 7.47
C GLN A 81 9.81 1.77 6.45
N THR A 82 9.35 2.22 5.28
CA THR A 82 8.89 1.32 4.21
C THR A 82 10.03 0.44 3.71
N GLU A 83 11.22 1.01 3.54
CA GLU A 83 12.41 0.26 3.14
C GLU A 83 12.84 -0.75 4.21
N MET A 84 12.84 -0.36 5.48
CA MET A 84 13.17 -1.27 6.59
C MET A 84 12.20 -2.45 6.66
N VAL A 85 10.88 -2.20 6.60
CA VAL A 85 9.85 -3.25 6.62
C VAL A 85 9.97 -4.14 5.38
N GLY A 86 10.16 -3.55 4.20
CA GLY A 86 10.31 -4.30 2.96
C GLY A 86 11.51 -5.25 2.98
N ARG A 87 12.67 -4.78 3.45
CA ARG A 87 13.88 -5.61 3.60
C ARG A 87 13.67 -6.73 4.62
N ALA A 88 13.15 -6.41 5.81
CA ALA A 88 12.89 -7.40 6.85
C ALA A 88 11.88 -8.47 6.40
N PHE A 89 10.84 -8.06 5.67
CA PHE A 89 9.87 -8.99 5.07
C PHE A 89 10.54 -9.91 4.05
N VAL A 90 11.35 -9.37 3.14
CA VAL A 90 12.05 -10.15 2.11
C VAL A 90 12.97 -11.19 2.74
N ASP A 91 13.78 -10.78 3.73
CA ASP A 91 14.68 -11.70 4.44
C ASP A 91 13.90 -12.82 5.13
N HIS A 92 12.78 -12.48 5.78
CA HIS A 92 11.93 -13.46 6.45
C HIS A 92 11.24 -14.41 5.46
N TYR A 93 10.65 -13.87 4.39
CA TYR A 93 9.92 -14.63 3.38
C TYR A 93 10.80 -15.67 2.70
N TYR A 94 11.97 -15.28 2.19
CA TYR A 94 12.86 -16.21 1.49
C TYR A 94 13.57 -17.17 2.44
N ASN A 95 13.85 -16.78 3.68
CA ASN A 95 14.36 -17.70 4.69
C ASN A 95 13.33 -18.81 4.99
N LEU A 96 12.06 -18.44 5.20
CA LEU A 96 10.98 -19.42 5.33
C LEU A 96 10.85 -20.28 4.07
N PHE A 97 10.89 -19.68 2.89
CA PHE A 97 10.78 -20.44 1.64
C PHE A 97 11.89 -21.50 1.50
N ASP A 98 13.11 -21.17 1.87
CA ASP A 98 14.29 -22.03 1.72
C ASP A 98 14.39 -23.10 2.81
N ASN A 99 13.96 -22.78 4.05
CA ASN A 99 14.18 -23.63 5.23
C ASN A 99 12.90 -24.26 5.81
N ASP A 100 11.74 -23.60 5.70
CA ASP A 100 10.45 -24.06 6.23
C ASP A 100 9.27 -23.60 5.36
N ARG A 101 9.19 -24.17 4.16
CA ARG A 101 8.15 -23.82 3.17
C ARG A 101 6.73 -24.08 3.67
N SER A 102 6.56 -25.01 4.60
CA SER A 102 5.26 -25.36 5.17
C SER A 102 4.62 -24.21 5.94
N SER A 103 5.44 -23.35 6.56
CA SER A 103 5.00 -22.22 7.37
C SER A 103 4.72 -20.96 6.54
N ILE A 104 5.07 -20.93 5.25
CA ILE A 104 4.93 -19.72 4.43
C ILE A 104 3.47 -19.29 4.25
N GLY A 105 2.53 -20.24 4.33
CA GLY A 105 1.10 -19.98 4.26
C GLY A 105 0.59 -18.99 5.31
N ALA A 106 1.28 -18.89 6.47
CA ALA A 106 0.93 -17.97 7.55
C ALA A 106 1.10 -16.48 7.17
N LEU A 107 1.86 -16.18 6.12
CA LEU A 107 2.04 -14.81 5.60
C LEU A 107 0.87 -14.34 4.74
N TYR A 108 -0.03 -15.26 4.37
CA TYR A 108 -1.17 -14.99 3.49
C TYR A 108 -2.49 -15.08 4.26
N GLN A 109 -3.53 -14.47 3.69
CA GLN A 109 -4.90 -14.51 4.19
C GLN A 109 -5.85 -15.11 3.13
N PRO A 110 -7.10 -15.43 3.48
CA PRO A 110 -8.09 -15.91 2.52
C PRO A 110 -8.38 -14.94 1.36
N SER A 111 -8.13 -13.63 1.55
CA SER A 111 -8.26 -12.62 0.50
C SER A 111 -7.03 -12.48 -0.38
N SER A 112 -5.91 -13.12 -0.06
CA SER A 112 -4.64 -12.97 -0.76
C SER A 112 -4.68 -13.57 -2.17
N MET A 113 -3.96 -12.96 -3.10
CA MET A 113 -3.80 -13.49 -4.46
C MET A 113 -2.33 -13.75 -4.78
N PHE A 114 -2.05 -14.91 -5.36
CA PHE A 114 -0.74 -15.27 -5.87
C PHE A 114 -0.81 -15.51 -7.38
N SER A 115 0.13 -14.94 -8.12
CA SER A 115 0.30 -15.19 -9.56
C SER A 115 1.65 -15.85 -9.80
N PHE A 116 1.65 -17.13 -10.16
CA PHE A 116 2.86 -17.88 -10.47
C PHE A 116 2.92 -18.17 -11.98
N GLU A 117 3.91 -17.62 -12.68
CA GLU A 117 4.09 -17.82 -14.14
C GLU A 117 2.83 -17.44 -14.97
N GLY A 118 1.95 -16.60 -14.43
CA GLY A 118 0.68 -16.18 -15.05
C GLY A 118 -0.57 -16.93 -14.59
N GLN A 119 -0.43 -18.04 -13.87
CA GLN A 119 -1.55 -18.71 -13.20
C GLN A 119 -1.89 -17.97 -11.90
N LYS A 120 -3.17 -17.62 -11.71
CA LYS A 120 -3.66 -16.95 -10.51
C LYS A 120 -4.27 -17.94 -9.52
N LEU A 121 -3.98 -17.74 -8.25
CA LEU A 121 -4.48 -18.50 -7.11
C LEU A 121 -5.04 -17.51 -6.08
N LEU A 122 -6.14 -17.87 -5.44
CA LEU A 122 -6.83 -17.04 -4.45
C LEU A 122 -6.90 -17.79 -3.13
N GLY A 123 -6.51 -17.12 -2.04
CA GLY A 123 -6.59 -17.64 -0.69
C GLY A 123 -5.34 -18.39 -0.24
N SER A 124 -5.06 -18.29 1.06
CA SER A 124 -3.87 -18.84 1.70
C SER A 124 -3.69 -20.34 1.53
N GLU A 125 -4.77 -21.12 1.48
CA GLU A 125 -4.74 -22.58 1.32
C GLU A 125 -4.19 -22.99 -0.06
N ASP A 126 -4.79 -22.47 -1.14
CA ASP A 126 -4.35 -22.73 -2.51
C ASP A 126 -2.93 -22.24 -2.77
N ILE A 127 -2.56 -21.10 -2.17
CA ILE A 127 -1.20 -20.55 -2.25
C ILE A 127 -0.21 -21.50 -1.56
N CYS A 128 -0.50 -21.91 -0.32
CA CYS A 128 0.37 -22.81 0.45
C CYS A 128 0.54 -24.16 -0.27
N ALA A 129 -0.55 -24.73 -0.79
CA ALA A 129 -0.51 -25.96 -1.57
C ALA A 129 0.40 -25.80 -2.80
N LYS A 130 0.21 -24.74 -3.59
CA LYS A 130 1.02 -24.49 -4.78
C LYS A 130 2.51 -24.36 -4.47
N LEU A 131 2.86 -23.65 -3.40
CA LEU A 131 4.25 -23.44 -3.01
C LEU A 131 4.92 -24.74 -2.55
N ASN A 132 4.19 -25.61 -1.86
CA ASN A 132 4.69 -26.93 -1.43
C ASN A 132 4.78 -27.95 -2.59
N GLU A 133 3.97 -27.80 -3.64
CA GLU A 133 3.94 -28.69 -4.82
C GLU A 133 4.97 -28.33 -5.91
N LEU A 134 5.80 -27.31 -5.70
CA LEU A 134 6.79 -26.91 -6.70
C LEU A 134 7.76 -28.08 -7.00
N PRO A 135 8.10 -28.33 -8.28
CA PRO A 135 8.84 -29.53 -8.71
C PRO A 135 10.33 -29.49 -8.35
N PHE A 136 10.71 -28.66 -7.37
CA PHE A 136 12.05 -28.55 -6.85
C PHE A 136 12.00 -28.62 -5.32
N GLY A 137 12.88 -29.46 -4.75
CA GLY A 137 12.99 -29.65 -3.31
C GLY A 137 13.65 -28.45 -2.64
N GLN A 138 14.89 -28.65 -2.20
CA GLN A 138 15.68 -27.57 -1.58
C GLN A 138 16.18 -26.60 -2.66
N CYS A 139 15.90 -25.32 -2.45
CA CYS A 139 16.42 -24.22 -3.25
C CYS A 139 17.01 -23.16 -2.33
N ARG A 140 17.79 -22.26 -2.90
CA ARG A 140 18.32 -21.10 -2.21
C ARG A 140 18.06 -19.85 -3.02
N HIS A 141 17.39 -18.88 -2.41
CA HIS A 141 17.22 -17.57 -3.00
C HIS A 141 18.46 -16.70 -2.73
N VAL A 142 18.92 -16.02 -3.77
CA VAL A 142 19.97 -15.00 -3.70
C VAL A 142 19.36 -13.70 -4.21
N ILE A 143 19.14 -12.76 -3.29
CA ILE A 143 18.48 -11.49 -3.59
C ILE A 143 19.51 -10.49 -4.13
N SER A 144 19.20 -9.90 -5.29
CA SER A 144 20.04 -8.91 -5.96
C SER A 144 19.60 -7.49 -5.64
N THR A 145 18.30 -7.21 -5.74
CA THR A 145 17.74 -5.89 -5.44
C THR A 145 16.43 -6.01 -4.69
N ILE A 146 16.16 -5.01 -3.86
CA ILE A 146 14.90 -4.83 -3.15
C ILE A 146 14.54 -3.36 -3.30
N ASP A 147 13.38 -3.09 -3.89
CA ASP A 147 12.83 -1.76 -4.05
C ASP A 147 11.49 -1.72 -3.32
N SER A 148 11.32 -0.81 -2.36
CA SER A 148 10.09 -0.71 -1.57
C SER A 148 9.46 0.67 -1.73
N GLN A 149 8.14 0.71 -1.89
CA GLN A 149 7.36 1.93 -2.05
C GLN A 149 6.07 1.86 -1.24
N PRO A 150 5.61 2.98 -0.65
CA PRO A 150 4.29 3.02 -0.04
C PRO A 150 3.21 2.87 -1.12
N SER A 151 2.27 1.94 -0.93
CA SER A 151 1.20 1.62 -1.88
C SER A 151 -0.08 2.42 -1.64
N SER A 152 -0.30 2.83 -0.39
CA SER A 152 -1.49 3.52 0.10
C SER A 152 -1.11 4.32 1.34
N PHE A 153 -1.80 5.44 1.58
CA PHE A 153 -1.66 6.18 2.83
C PHE A 153 -2.16 5.38 4.07
N THR A 154 -2.87 4.26 3.88
CA THR A 154 -3.23 3.33 4.97
C THR A 154 -2.07 2.44 5.43
N GLY A 155 -0.83 2.74 5.05
CA GLY A 155 0.38 2.01 5.47
C GLY A 155 0.68 0.75 4.67
N GLY A 156 0.08 0.59 3.48
CA GLY A 156 0.42 -0.53 2.58
C GLY A 156 1.78 -0.31 1.92
N ILE A 157 2.48 -1.40 1.61
CA ILE A 157 3.82 -1.38 1.02
C ILE A 157 3.85 -2.26 -0.23
N ILE A 158 4.38 -1.74 -1.33
CA ILE A 158 4.78 -2.53 -2.50
C ILE A 158 6.27 -2.82 -2.37
N VAL A 159 6.64 -4.09 -2.46
CA VAL A 159 8.03 -4.54 -2.50
C VAL A 159 8.26 -5.22 -3.84
N PHE A 160 9.27 -4.76 -4.57
CA PHE A 160 9.74 -5.40 -5.79
C PHE A 160 11.11 -6.01 -5.53
N VAL A 161 11.26 -7.27 -5.89
CA VAL A 161 12.44 -8.07 -5.65
C VAL A 161 12.96 -8.60 -6.97
N SER A 162 14.25 -8.48 -7.18
CA SER A 162 14.96 -9.22 -8.23
C SER A 162 16.05 -10.08 -7.61
N GLY A 163 16.26 -11.25 -8.18
CA GLY A 163 17.25 -12.19 -7.65
C GLY A 163 17.43 -13.40 -8.52
N SER A 164 18.04 -14.42 -7.93
CA SER A 164 18.20 -15.72 -8.54
C SER A 164 17.92 -16.85 -7.57
N ILE A 165 17.38 -17.95 -8.08
CA ILE A 165 17.13 -19.19 -7.37
C ILE A 165 18.20 -20.18 -7.78
N GLN A 166 18.99 -20.61 -6.81
CA GLN A 166 19.94 -21.71 -6.97
C GLN A 166 19.24 -23.01 -6.57
N LEU A 167 19.13 -23.94 -7.50
CA LEU A 167 18.64 -25.30 -7.22
C LEU A 167 19.81 -26.20 -6.84
N LEU A 168 19.57 -27.13 -5.93
CA LEU A 168 20.59 -28.12 -5.56
C LEU A 168 20.87 -29.05 -6.75
N GLY A 169 22.13 -29.13 -7.18
CA GLY A 169 22.55 -30.00 -8.29
C GLY A 169 22.49 -29.36 -9.68
N GLU A 170 22.03 -28.11 -9.80
CA GLU A 170 22.03 -27.35 -11.05
C GLU A 170 23.18 -26.34 -11.07
N ASP A 171 23.91 -26.22 -12.19
CA ASP A 171 25.02 -25.27 -12.30
C ASP A 171 24.55 -23.84 -12.57
N HIS A 172 23.35 -23.66 -13.13
CA HIS A 172 22.86 -22.38 -13.60
C HIS A 172 21.75 -21.84 -12.68
N PRO A 173 21.96 -20.70 -12.01
CA PRO A 173 20.93 -20.09 -11.19
C PRO A 173 19.83 -19.48 -12.06
N LEU A 174 18.57 -19.70 -11.69
CA LEU A 174 17.41 -19.18 -12.40
C LEU A 174 17.10 -17.76 -11.93
N ARG A 175 17.14 -16.78 -12.82
CA ARG A 175 16.78 -15.41 -12.47
C ARG A 175 15.27 -15.29 -12.29
N PHE A 176 14.85 -14.48 -11.32
CA PHE A 176 13.44 -14.22 -11.07
C PHE A 176 13.19 -12.75 -10.73
N SER A 177 11.93 -12.36 -10.88
CA SER A 177 11.36 -11.11 -10.38
C SER A 177 10.10 -11.43 -9.59
N GLN A 178 9.95 -10.81 -8.43
CA GLN A 178 8.77 -11.00 -7.58
C GLN A 178 8.27 -9.67 -7.05
N MET A 179 6.95 -9.49 -6.99
CA MET A 179 6.32 -8.32 -6.41
C MET A 179 5.38 -8.74 -5.29
N PHE A 180 5.53 -8.10 -4.14
CA PHE A 180 4.66 -8.25 -2.99
C PHE A 180 3.91 -6.96 -2.70
N HIS A 181 2.64 -7.08 -2.38
CA HIS A 181 1.83 -6.01 -1.83
C HIS A 181 1.47 -6.37 -0.39
N LEU A 182 2.14 -5.73 0.56
CA LEU A 182 1.95 -5.91 1.99
C LEU A 182 0.88 -4.96 2.50
N ILE A 183 -0.03 -5.50 3.30
CA ILE A 183 -1.08 -4.73 3.98
C ILE A 183 -0.91 -4.89 5.49
N PRO A 184 -0.95 -3.80 6.26
CA PRO A 184 -0.88 -3.88 7.71
C PRO A 184 -2.15 -4.52 8.28
N THR A 185 -2.00 -5.35 9.29
CA THR A 185 -3.08 -5.91 10.10
C THR A 185 -3.44 -4.95 11.23
N VAL A 186 -4.60 -5.16 11.86
CA VAL A 186 -5.02 -4.40 13.04
C VAL A 186 -4.10 -4.58 14.25
N GLU A 187 -3.32 -5.66 14.26
CA GLU A 187 -2.36 -6.01 15.31
C GLU A 187 -0.98 -5.34 15.10
N GLY A 188 -0.79 -4.64 13.98
CA GLY A 188 0.47 -3.99 13.63
C GLY A 188 1.48 -4.88 12.90
N SER A 189 1.10 -6.11 12.52
CA SER A 189 1.88 -6.97 11.62
C SER A 189 1.52 -6.70 10.16
N PHE A 190 2.16 -7.38 9.21
CA PHE A 190 1.85 -7.30 7.78
C PHE A 190 1.47 -8.67 7.23
N PHE A 191 0.54 -8.68 6.28
CA PHE A 191 0.24 -9.86 5.47
C PHE A 191 0.38 -9.55 3.97
N VAL A 192 0.59 -10.58 3.17
CA VAL A 192 0.76 -10.48 1.73
C VAL A 192 -0.60 -10.49 1.05
N GLN A 193 -1.06 -9.35 0.55
CA GLN A 193 -2.33 -9.24 -0.18
C GLN A 193 -2.20 -9.65 -1.65
N ASN A 194 -1.10 -9.26 -2.31
CA ASN A 194 -0.80 -9.71 -3.66
C ASN A 194 0.64 -10.18 -3.74
N ASP A 195 0.85 -11.28 -4.45
CA ASP A 195 2.17 -11.84 -4.76
C ASP A 195 2.19 -12.19 -6.25
N ILE A 196 3.18 -11.67 -6.99
CA ILE A 196 3.35 -11.94 -8.41
C ILE A 196 4.79 -12.39 -8.63
N PHE A 197 4.95 -13.64 -9.01
CA PHE A 197 6.24 -14.27 -9.28
C PHE A 197 6.41 -14.58 -10.76
N ARG A 198 7.61 -14.27 -11.29
CA ARG A 198 8.04 -14.59 -12.64
C ARG A 198 9.50 -15.05 -12.67
N LEU A 199 9.76 -16.14 -13.38
CA LEU A 199 11.09 -16.49 -13.87
C LEU A 199 11.43 -15.62 -15.07
N ASN A 200 12.66 -15.14 -15.09
CA ASN A 200 13.21 -14.35 -16.18
C ASN A 200 13.93 -15.31 -17.12
N TYR A 201 13.22 -15.78 -18.15
CA TYR A 201 13.84 -16.54 -19.25
C TYR A 201 14.62 -15.56 -20.14
N GLY A 202 15.92 -15.75 -20.23
CA GLY A 202 16.84 -14.91 -21.01
C GLY A 202 17.87 -15.77 -21.74
#